data_AF-A0A5P1EJF3-F1
#
_entry.id   AF-A0A5P1EJF3-F1
#
_cell.length_a   1.000
_cell.length_b   1.000
_cell.length_c   1.000
_cell.angle_alpha   90.00
_cell.angle_beta   90.00
_cell.angle_gamma   90.00
#
_symmetry.space_group_name_H-M   'P 1'
#
loop_
_entity.id
_entity.type
_entity.pdbx_description
1 polymer ?
#
loop_
_entity_poly.entity_id
_entity_poly.type
_entity_poly.pdbx_seq_one_letter_code
_entity_poly.pdbx_strand_id
1 'polypeptide(L)'
;MREKFDLSGRILFADVIASSTDRIECLGRFVQLRGVPVLDDWLQEAHKGKTGDESSPKESDKSTEELLLALLRALDKLPVNLNALHTCNIGKSVNHLRTHRNLEIQKKARSLVDIWKKSVDAEMTKINDAKSGGSNQAMT
;
A
#
# COMPACT_ATOMS: atom_id res chain seq x y z
N MET A 1 12.55 8.47 22.75
CA MET A 1 11.75 7.25 23.00
C MET A 1 10.70 7.21 21.88
N ARG A 2 10.84 6.33 20.89
CA ARG A 2 9.78 6.16 19.87
C ARG A 2 8.77 5.20 20.46
N GLU A 3 7.65 5.70 20.99
CA GLU A 3 6.50 4.86 21.24
C GLU A 3 6.07 4.30 19.87
N LYS A 4 6.35 3.01 19.64
CA LYS A 4 5.78 2.31 18.50
C LYS A 4 4.29 2.15 18.81
N PHE A 5 3.43 2.53 17.88
CA PHE A 5 2.01 2.18 17.97
C PHE A 5 1.89 0.67 18.22
N ASP A 6 1.07 0.31 19.20
CA ASP A 6 0.65 -1.06 19.41
C ASP A 6 -0.19 -1.56 18.24
N LEU A 7 -0.48 -2.86 18.20
CA LEU A 7 -1.19 -3.47 17.07
C LEU A 7 -2.56 -2.84 16.82
N SER A 8 -3.31 -2.54 17.89
CA SER A 8 -4.62 -1.91 17.83
C SER A 8 -4.55 -0.49 17.28
N GLY A 9 -3.57 0.32 17.71
CA GLY A 9 -3.37 1.67 17.19
C GLY A 9 -3.02 1.69 15.70
N ARG A 10 -2.26 0.69 15.23
CA ARG A 10 -1.94 0.53 13.80
C ARG A 10 -3.17 0.14 12.97
N ILE A 11 -4.00 -0.77 13.48
CA ILE A 11 -5.27 -1.16 12.84
C ILE A 11 -6.17 0.07 12.70
N LEU A 12 -6.39 0.80 13.79
CA LEU A 12 -7.22 2.01 13.78
C LEU A 12 -6.70 3.03 12.77
N PHE A 13 -5.38 3.26 12.74
CA PHE A 13 -4.78 4.19 11.80
C PHE A 13 -5.02 3.76 10.33
N ALA A 14 -4.84 2.48 10.03
CA ALA A 14 -5.09 1.95 8.70
C ALA A 14 -6.58 2.07 8.31
N ASP A 15 -7.50 1.81 9.22
CA ASP A 15 -8.94 1.96 8.98
C ASP A 15 -9.34 3.43 8.77
N VAL A 16 -8.72 4.37 9.49
CA VAL A 16 -8.92 5.82 9.26
C VAL A 16 -8.46 6.21 7.85
N ILE A 17 -7.32 5.72 7.39
CA ILE A 17 -6.88 5.95 6.00
C ILE A 17 -7.87 5.33 5.01
N ALA A 18 -8.30 4.09 5.26
CA ALA A 18 -9.24 3.38 4.39
C ALA A 18 -10.63 4.02 4.31
N SER A 19 -11.05 4.74 5.36
CA SER A 19 -12.35 5.43 5.43
C SER A 19 -12.32 6.88 4.92
N SER A 20 -11.13 7.46 4.67
CA SER A 20 -10.95 8.86 4.24
C SER A 20 -11.28 9.09 2.75
N THR A 21 -12.30 8.42 2.22
CA THR A 21 -12.66 8.39 0.79
C THR A 21 -13.05 9.75 0.21
N ASP A 22 -13.47 10.69 1.04
CA ASP A 22 -13.84 12.07 0.71
C ASP A 22 -12.67 13.06 0.82
N ARG A 23 -11.51 12.63 1.33
CA ARG A 23 -10.36 13.50 1.66
C ARG A 23 -9.12 13.15 0.84
N ILE A 24 -9.26 13.10 -0.48
CA ILE A 24 -8.18 12.76 -1.42
C ILE A 24 -6.94 13.63 -1.23
N GLU A 25 -7.08 14.91 -0.90
CA GLU A 25 -5.96 15.81 -0.59
C GLU A 25 -5.17 15.36 0.65
N CYS A 26 -5.86 14.88 1.69
CA CYS A 26 -5.22 14.36 2.89
C CYS A 26 -4.46 13.06 2.59
N LEU A 27 -5.01 12.19 1.75
CA LEU A 27 -4.35 10.97 1.28
C LEU A 27 -3.12 11.30 0.41
N GLY A 28 -3.23 12.29 -0.47
CA GLY A 28 -2.09 12.79 -1.26
C GLY A 28 -0.99 13.36 -0.37
N ARG A 29 -1.35 14.14 0.65
CA ARG A 29 -0.38 14.68 1.63
C ARG A 29 0.27 13.59 2.47
N PHE A 30 -0.47 12.54 2.84
CA PHE A 30 0.09 11.38 3.52
C PHE A 30 1.19 10.69 2.68
N VAL A 31 0.95 10.53 1.37
CA VAL A 31 1.95 9.99 0.45
C VAL A 31 3.18 10.90 0.36
N GLN A 32 2.98 12.22 0.23
CA GLN A 32 4.08 13.21 0.19
C GLN A 32 4.93 13.21 1.47
N LEU A 33 4.30 13.03 2.63
CA LEU A 33 4.95 12.96 3.93
C LEU A 33 5.61 11.60 4.22
N ARG A 34 5.84 10.76 3.19
CA ARG A 34 6.49 9.45 3.33
C ARG A 34 5.72 8.52 4.29
N GLY A 35 4.39 8.59 4.26
CA GLY A 35 3.53 7.67 5.02
C GLY A 35 3.50 6.24 4.46
N VAL A 36 3.69 6.08 3.14
CA VAL A 36 3.67 4.75 2.48
C VAL A 36 4.78 3.80 3.00
N PRO A 37 6.04 4.25 3.19
CA PRO A 37 7.07 3.43 3.87
C PRO A 37 6.67 2.94 5.27
N VAL A 38 5.91 3.72 6.03
CA VAL A 38 5.45 3.30 7.38
C VAL A 38 4.47 2.12 7.25
N LEU A 39 3.59 2.15 6.25
CA LEU A 39 2.70 1.02 5.97
C LEU A 39 3.47 -0.21 5.48
N ASP A 40 4.52 -0.01 4.67
CA ASP A 40 5.40 -1.09 4.23
C ASP A 40 6.12 -1.76 5.39
N ASP A 41 6.68 -0.97 6.33
CA ASP A 41 7.31 -1.48 7.54
C ASP A 41 6.34 -2.34 8.35
N TRP A 42 5.08 -1.90 8.51
CA TRP A 42 4.06 -2.67 9.24
C TRP A 42 3.65 -3.95 8.49
N LEU A 43 3.57 -3.93 7.16
CA LEU A 43 3.34 -5.15 6.37
C LEU A 43 4.50 -6.15 6.53
N GLN A 44 5.74 -5.67 6.51
CA GLN A 44 6.91 -6.51 6.70
C GLN A 44 6.99 -7.08 8.12
N GLU A 45 6.70 -6.27 9.15
CA GLU A 45 6.64 -6.73 10.55
C GLU A 45 5.55 -7.81 10.73
N ALA A 46 4.35 -7.58 10.19
CA ALA A 46 3.24 -8.53 10.24
C ALA A 46 3.56 -9.86 9.52
N HIS A 47 4.35 -9.81 8.45
CA HIS A 47 4.79 -11.00 7.72
C HIS A 47 5.96 -11.72 8.39
N LYS A 48 6.92 -11.00 9.00
CA LYS A 48 8.11 -11.54 9.68
C LYS A 48 7.81 -12.27 10.98
N GLY A 49 6.68 -11.98 11.64
CA GLY A 49 6.25 -12.66 12.86
C GLY A 49 6.02 -14.17 12.71
N LYS A 50 6.10 -14.72 11.49
CA LYS A 50 5.93 -16.16 11.21
C LYS A 50 7.23 -16.97 11.23
N THR A 51 8.40 -16.34 11.24
CA THR A 51 9.68 -17.03 10.92
C THR A 51 10.53 -17.44 12.11
N GLY A 52 10.04 -17.32 13.35
CA GLY A 52 10.80 -17.70 14.54
C GLY A 52 9.89 -18.15 15.68
N ASP A 53 10.09 -19.41 16.08
CA ASP A 53 9.50 -20.13 17.22
C ASP A 53 8.01 -20.50 17.18
N GLU A 54 7.83 -21.79 16.96
CA GLU A 54 6.63 -22.59 17.06
C GLU A 54 6.29 -22.85 18.54
N SER A 55 5.55 -21.97 19.22
CA SER A 55 4.86 -22.34 20.47
C SER A 55 3.84 -21.30 20.97
N SER A 56 2.82 -20.96 20.18
CA SER A 56 1.43 -20.68 20.64
C SER A 56 0.58 -20.09 19.50
N PRO A 57 -0.32 -20.87 18.89
CA PRO A 57 -1.26 -20.35 17.90
C PRO A 57 -2.64 -20.19 18.54
N LYS A 58 -3.21 -18.98 18.55
CA LYS A 58 -4.68 -18.78 18.43
C LYS A 58 -5.15 -17.31 18.33
N GLU A 59 -4.45 -16.32 18.91
CA GLU A 59 -4.95 -14.91 18.90
C GLU A 59 -4.05 -13.91 18.17
N SER A 60 -2.72 -14.09 18.22
CA SER A 60 -1.76 -13.22 17.52
C SER A 60 -1.92 -13.30 15.99
N ASP A 61 -2.19 -14.50 15.48
CA ASP A 61 -2.46 -14.75 14.07
C ASP A 61 -3.71 -13.98 13.58
N LYS A 62 -4.77 -13.89 14.39
CA LYS A 62 -6.04 -13.24 13.99
C LYS A 62 -5.93 -11.71 13.95
N SER A 63 -5.32 -11.12 14.98
CA SER A 63 -5.10 -9.67 15.05
C SER A 63 -4.06 -9.18 14.04
N THR A 64 -3.05 -10.00 13.72
CA THR A 64 -2.11 -9.71 12.63
C THR A 64 -2.80 -9.80 11.27
N GLU A 65 -3.66 -10.80 11.06
CA GLU A 65 -4.47 -10.90 9.83
C GLU A 65 -5.42 -9.70 9.68
N GLU A 66 -6.00 -9.22 10.77
CA GLU A 66 -6.81 -8.00 10.80
C GLU A 66 -6.01 -6.74 10.41
N LEU A 67 -4.79 -6.58 10.97
CA LEU A 67 -3.89 -5.52 10.54
C LEU A 67 -3.57 -5.60 9.05
N LEU A 68 -3.26 -6.79 8.53
CA LEU A 68 -2.99 -6.97 7.09
C LEU A 68 -4.19 -6.57 6.24
N LEU A 69 -5.40 -6.94 6.65
CA LEU A 69 -6.63 -6.55 5.95
C LEU A 69 -6.86 -5.04 6.00
N ALA A 70 -6.67 -4.40 7.15
CA ALA A 70 -6.79 -2.95 7.30
C ALA A 70 -5.77 -2.21 6.43
N LEU A 71 -4.51 -2.67 6.42
CA LEU A 71 -3.45 -2.12 5.57
C LEU A 71 -3.76 -2.27 4.08
N LEU A 72 -4.24 -3.44 3.63
CA LEU A 72 -4.64 -3.63 2.24
C LEU A 72 -5.80 -2.72 1.84
N ARG A 73 -6.76 -2.45 2.73
CA ARG A 73 -7.86 -1.49 2.49
C ARG A 73 -7.34 -0.05 2.44
N ALA A 74 -6.43 0.32 3.33
CA ALA A 74 -5.81 1.64 3.32
C ALA A 74 -5.07 1.90 2.00
N LEU A 75 -4.28 0.92 1.57
CA LEU A 75 -3.50 0.98 0.33
C LEU A 75 -4.38 1.06 -0.93
N ASP A 76 -5.57 0.47 -0.91
CA ASP A 76 -6.57 0.59 -2.00
C ASP A 76 -7.09 2.02 -2.16
N LYS A 77 -7.11 2.82 -1.08
CA LYS A 77 -7.59 4.21 -1.11
C LYS A 77 -6.52 5.24 -1.41
N LEU A 78 -5.26 4.90 -1.14
CA LEU A 78 -4.19 5.84 -1.38
C LEU A 78 -4.03 6.09 -2.90
N PRO A 79 -3.89 7.35 -3.34
CA PRO A 79 -3.50 7.67 -4.70
C PRO A 79 -2.00 7.34 -4.86
N VAL A 80 -1.67 6.04 -4.84
CA VAL A 80 -0.29 5.58 -4.95
C VAL A 80 0.14 5.78 -6.39
N ASN A 81 0.96 6.80 -6.62
CA ASN A 81 1.56 7.04 -7.93
C ASN A 81 2.70 6.03 -8.19
N LEU A 82 3.07 5.89 -9.46
CA LEU A 82 4.18 5.07 -9.94
C LEU A 82 5.48 5.30 -9.15
N ASN A 83 5.73 6.56 -8.79
CA ASN A 83 6.91 6.97 -8.04
C ASN A 83 6.89 6.43 -6.60
N ALA A 84 5.74 6.44 -5.91
CA ALA A 84 5.56 5.87 -4.58
C ALA A 84 5.69 4.34 -4.58
N LEU A 85 5.16 3.66 -5.60
CA LEU A 85 5.36 2.20 -5.77
C LEU A 85 6.83 1.84 -5.96
N HIS A 86 7.55 2.61 -6.79
CA HIS A 86 8.95 2.37 -7.09
C HIS A 86 9.88 2.66 -5.89
N THR A 87 9.59 3.72 -5.13
CA THR A 87 10.44 4.17 -4.02
C THR A 87 10.22 3.42 -2.71
N CYS A 88 9.03 2.87 -2.47
CA CYS A 88 8.65 2.38 -1.15
C CYS A 88 8.69 0.86 -0.98
N ASN A 89 9.09 0.08 -2.00
CA ASN A 89 9.05 -1.40 -2.03
C ASN A 89 7.70 -2.05 -1.66
N ILE A 90 6.66 -1.26 -1.38
CA ILE A 90 5.32 -1.69 -0.99
C ILE A 90 4.70 -2.69 -1.97
N GLY A 91 4.99 -2.52 -3.27
CA GLY A 91 4.59 -3.46 -4.31
C GLY A 91 5.13 -4.88 -4.07
N LYS A 92 6.37 -5.01 -3.61
CA LYS A 92 6.96 -6.31 -3.26
C LYS A 92 6.27 -6.88 -2.03
N SER A 93 6.11 -6.11 -0.96
CA SER A 93 5.47 -6.59 0.28
C SER A 93 4.04 -7.09 0.03
N VAL A 94 3.23 -6.32 -0.72
CA VAL A 94 1.88 -6.76 -1.12
C VAL A 94 1.94 -7.98 -2.03
N ASN A 95 2.92 -8.10 -2.93
CA ASN A 95 3.06 -9.27 -3.79
C ASN A 95 3.31 -10.56 -3.00
N HIS A 96 4.05 -10.51 -1.88
CA HIS A 96 4.25 -11.67 -1.00
C HIS A 96 2.95 -12.13 -0.34
N LEU A 97 2.01 -11.22 -0.07
CA LEU A 97 0.72 -11.57 0.53
C LEU A 97 -0.22 -12.34 -0.42
N ARG A 98 0.12 -12.42 -1.72
CA ARG A 98 -0.64 -13.23 -2.69
C ARG A 98 -0.53 -14.74 -2.46
N THR A 99 0.42 -15.18 -1.63
CA THR A 99 0.57 -16.58 -1.22
C THR A 99 0.22 -16.78 0.27
N HIS A 100 -0.39 -15.79 0.91
CA HIS A 100 -0.81 -15.90 2.31
C HIS A 100 -1.89 -16.97 2.49
N ARG A 101 -1.85 -17.69 3.62
CA ARG A 101 -2.77 -18.79 3.94
C ARG A 101 -4.24 -18.35 4.04
N ASN A 102 -4.48 -17.11 4.46
CA ASN A 102 -5.81 -16.52 4.54
C ASN A 102 -6.25 -16.06 3.15
N LEU A 103 -7.33 -16.68 2.63
CA LEU A 103 -7.85 -16.42 1.28
C LEU A 103 -8.36 -15.00 1.09
N GLU A 104 -8.82 -14.31 2.13
CA GLU A 104 -9.29 -12.93 2.03
C GLU A 104 -8.12 -11.97 1.79
N ILE A 105 -7.06 -12.09 2.60
CA ILE A 105 -5.80 -11.35 2.43
C ILE A 105 -5.23 -11.61 1.02
N GLN A 106 -5.23 -12.88 0.64
CA GLN A 106 -4.73 -13.34 -0.66
C GLN A 106 -5.48 -12.69 -1.83
N LYS A 107 -6.82 -12.66 -1.78
CA LYS A 107 -7.67 -12.06 -2.82
C LYS A 107 -7.48 -10.54 -2.89
N LYS A 108 -7.45 -9.86 -1.74
CA LYS A 108 -7.24 -8.41 -1.68
C LYS A 108 -5.87 -8.01 -2.21
N ALA A 109 -4.81 -8.72 -1.83
CA ALA A 109 -3.46 -8.48 -2.34
C ALA A 109 -3.37 -8.62 -3.86
N ARG A 110 -4.01 -9.65 -4.45
CA ARG A 110 -4.10 -9.80 -5.91
C ARG A 110 -4.81 -8.62 -6.57
N SER A 111 -5.99 -8.28 -6.08
CA SER A 111 -6.78 -7.16 -6.61
C SER A 111 -5.99 -5.84 -6.58
N LEU A 112 -5.30 -5.57 -5.46
CA LEU A 112 -4.52 -4.36 -5.28
C LEU A 112 -3.34 -4.29 -6.26
N VAL A 113 -2.63 -5.41 -6.47
CA VAL A 113 -1.56 -5.49 -7.47
C VAL A 113 -2.09 -5.23 -8.89
N ASP A 114 -3.26 -5.77 -9.23
CA ASP A 114 -3.85 -5.57 -10.56
C ASP A 114 -4.32 -4.12 -10.77
N ILE A 115 -4.85 -3.47 -9.73
CA ILE A 115 -5.20 -2.04 -9.73
C ILE A 115 -3.93 -1.21 -9.97
N TRP A 116 -2.87 -1.45 -9.19
CA TRP A 116 -1.62 -0.73 -9.33
C TRP A 116 -0.97 -0.91 -10.69
N LYS A 117 -1.00 -2.11 -11.27
CA LYS A 117 -0.53 -2.34 -12.65
C LYS A 117 -1.27 -1.47 -13.66
N LYS A 118 -2.61 -1.43 -13.60
CA LYS A 118 -3.41 -0.58 -14.49
C LYS A 118 -3.13 0.90 -14.29
N SER A 119 -2.97 1.35 -13.06
CA SER A 119 -2.62 2.74 -12.74
C SER A 119 -1.22 3.11 -13.22
N VAL A 120 -0.25 2.19 -13.12
CA VAL A 120 1.09 2.32 -13.69
C VAL A 120 1.02 2.49 -15.20
N ASP A 121 0.29 1.62 -15.90
CA ASP A 121 0.15 1.67 -17.36
C ASP A 121 -0.49 2.99 -17.81
N ALA A 122 -1.58 3.41 -17.16
CA ALA A 122 -2.27 4.68 -17.45
C ALA A 122 -1.39 5.92 -17.22
N GLU A 123 -0.54 5.90 -16.18
CA GLU A 123 0.38 6.99 -15.88
C GLU A 123 1.55 7.03 -16.89
N MET A 124 2.06 5.89 -17.34
CA MET A 124 3.08 5.83 -18.42
C MET A 124 2.55 6.36 -19.75
N THR A 125 1.28 6.09 -20.09
CA THR A 125 0.63 6.64 -21.29
C THR A 125 0.56 8.18 -21.22
N LYS A 126 0.13 8.75 -20.08
CA LYS A 126 0.06 10.21 -19.89
C LYS A 126 1.41 10.91 -20.03
N ILE A 127 2.49 10.31 -19.54
CA ILE A 127 3.86 10.88 -19.65
C ILE A 127 4.31 10.92 -21.12
N ASN A 128 3.97 9.91 -21.91
CA ASN A 128 4.30 9.86 -23.33
C ASN A 128 3.50 10.89 -24.15
N ASP A 129 2.21 11.07 -23.85
CA ASP A 129 1.37 12.09 -24.50
C ASP A 129 1.83 13.52 -24.17
N ALA A 130 2.23 13.79 -22.92
CA ALA A 130 2.76 15.09 -22.51
C ALA A 130 4.09 15.46 -23.20
N LYS A 131 4.90 14.48 -23.61
CA LYS A 131 6.13 14.70 -24.38
C LYS A 131 5.90 14.94 -25.87
N SER A 132 4.75 14.53 -26.41
CA SER A 132 4.44 14.66 -27.85
C SER A 132 3.87 16.05 -28.24
N GLY A 133 3.41 16.84 -27.26
CA GLY A 133 2.88 18.19 -27.50
C GLY A 133 3.93 19.31 -27.70
N GLY A 134 5.22 19.00 -27.67
CA GLY A 134 6.34 19.95 -27.73
C GLY A 134 7.08 19.97 -29.07
N SER A 135 6.38 20.05 -30.19
CA SER A 135 6.97 20.36 -31.49
C SER A 135 5.86 20.81 -32.40
N ASN A 136 5.72 22.14 -32.57
CA ASN A 136 5.13 22.82 -33.74
C ASN A 136 4.98 24.33 -33.44
N GLN A 137 6.10 25.04 -33.29
CA GLN A 137 6.11 26.49 -33.54
C GLN A 137 7.42 26.84 -34.25
N ALA A 138 7.40 26.72 -35.58
CA ALA A 138 8.35 27.37 -36.47
C ALA A 138 7.67 27.53 -37.84
N MET A 139 7.05 28.67 -38.07
CA MET A 139 6.90 29.23 -39.42
C MET A 139 6.80 30.74 -39.31
N THR A 140 7.86 31.42 -39.75
CA THR A 140 7.88 32.83 -40.15
C THR A 140 8.46 32.87 -41.55
#